data_AF-A0A816F3Z3-F1
#
_entry.id   AF-A0A816F3Z3-F1
#
_cell.length_a   1.000
_cell.length_b   1.000
_cell.length_c   1.000
_cell.angle_alpha   90.00
_cell.angle_beta   90.00
_cell.angle_gamma   90.00
#
_symmetry.space_group_name_H-M   'P 1'
#
loop_
_entity.id
_entity.type
_entity.pdbx_description
1 polymer ?
#
loop_
_entity_poly.entity_id
_entity_poly.type
_entity_poly.pdbx_seq_one_letter_code
_entity_poly.pdbx_strand_id
1 'polypeptide(L)'
;MNETLQECDDYVGVLLKLIDNDKNLKTNLNVIITSDHGMHDVPKNHKIFLEDYIDKSLFSAYGGHSFANIFVNNKEDIDRIYASLSPIPNYEVYKKAQIPDEYHYKSNVRIGDILIVGKVGYEVFVSNTTDADLLGDHGYDNRAESMHPIFYGFGPAFRSNLLAEPFRNVDIYPLMCYILHLNQRKTNGSLDNVKHILIDFSPSNLSNILVIIFIILVIVTAFIYTICACRHCRKLIYVETRIVPDQYRLLSNSDGSKNNLIVSESEDEQENH
;
A
#
# COMPACT_ATOMS: atom_id res chain seq x y z
N MET A 1 -19.74 -22.80 -8.80
CA MET A 1 -19.12 -22.56 -7.48
C MET A 1 -19.42 -23.77 -6.61
N ASN A 2 -18.46 -24.32 -5.87
CA ASN A 2 -18.77 -25.33 -4.85
C ASN A 2 -19.56 -24.67 -3.69
N GLU A 3 -20.43 -25.41 -3.01
CA GLU A 3 -21.28 -24.95 -1.90
C GLU A 3 -20.48 -24.20 -0.83
N THR A 4 -19.32 -24.73 -0.40
CA THR A 4 -18.47 -24.06 0.61
C THR A 4 -17.93 -22.72 0.12
N LEU A 5 -17.55 -22.61 -1.16
CA LEU A 5 -17.09 -21.34 -1.73
C LEU A 5 -18.23 -20.32 -1.80
N GLN A 6 -19.45 -20.78 -2.11
CA GLN A 6 -20.63 -19.91 -2.09
C GLN A 6 -20.93 -19.44 -0.67
N GLU A 7 -20.82 -20.31 0.33
CA GLU A 7 -21.04 -19.95 1.73
C GLU A 7 -20.02 -18.89 2.21
N CYS A 8 -18.74 -19.06 1.88
CA CYS A 8 -17.71 -18.05 2.19
C CYS A 8 -18.00 -16.72 1.49
N ASP A 9 -18.39 -16.74 0.22
CA ASP A 9 -18.79 -15.54 -0.54
C ASP A 9 -20.00 -14.85 0.10
N ASP A 10 -21.00 -15.62 0.53
CA ASP A 10 -22.19 -15.10 1.22
C ASP A 10 -21.81 -14.41 2.55
N TYR A 11 -20.90 -14.98 3.33
CA TYR A 11 -20.38 -14.35 4.56
C TYR A 11 -19.63 -13.05 4.27
N VAL A 12 -18.79 -13.02 3.21
CA VAL A 12 -18.14 -11.79 2.76
C VAL A 12 -19.21 -10.77 2.32
N GLY A 13 -20.25 -11.19 1.62
CA GLY A 13 -21.38 -10.35 1.24
C GLY A 13 -22.11 -9.75 2.44
N VAL A 14 -22.29 -10.50 3.53
CA VAL A 14 -22.84 -10.00 4.80
C VAL A 14 -21.91 -8.95 5.41
N LEU A 15 -20.61 -9.22 5.49
CA LEU A 15 -19.61 -8.27 5.99
C LEU A 15 -19.65 -6.95 5.21
N LEU A 16 -19.66 -7.01 3.88
CA LEU A 16 -19.70 -5.83 3.02
C LEU A 16 -20.98 -5.01 3.23
N LYS A 17 -22.15 -5.67 3.35
CA LYS A 17 -23.42 -4.98 3.66
C LYS A 17 -23.39 -4.26 5.01
N LEU A 18 -22.78 -4.87 6.04
CA LEU A 18 -22.65 -4.25 7.36
C LEU A 18 -21.74 -3.03 7.31
N ILE A 19 -20.62 -3.11 6.59
CA ILE A 19 -19.72 -1.98 6.38
C ILE A 19 -20.43 -0.85 5.63
N ASP A 20 -21.16 -1.16 4.55
CA ASP A 20 -21.85 -0.17 3.73
C ASP A 20 -22.97 0.58 4.45
N ASN A 21 -23.64 -0.10 5.40
CA ASN A 21 -24.73 0.48 6.18
C ASN A 21 -24.24 1.38 7.33
N ASP A 22 -22.95 1.31 7.69
CA ASP A 22 -22.34 2.17 8.71
C ASP A 22 -21.43 3.22 8.05
N LYS A 23 -21.82 4.50 8.12
CA LYS A 23 -21.06 5.59 7.50
C LYS A 23 -19.61 5.69 7.99
N ASN A 24 -19.37 5.37 9.26
CA ASN A 24 -18.03 5.44 9.83
C ASN A 24 -17.17 4.28 9.31
N LEU A 25 -17.70 3.05 9.30
CA LEU A 25 -16.99 1.89 8.75
C LEU A 25 -16.71 2.08 7.26
N LYS A 26 -17.72 2.45 6.48
CA LYS A 26 -17.60 2.69 5.03
C LYS A 26 -16.48 3.68 4.67
N THR A 27 -16.27 4.70 5.50
CA THR A 27 -15.30 5.77 5.21
C THR A 27 -13.90 5.46 5.73
N ASN A 28 -13.80 4.78 6.88
CA ASN A 28 -12.55 4.71 7.64
C ASN A 28 -11.95 3.30 7.74
N LEU A 29 -12.71 2.26 7.41
CA LEU A 29 -12.25 0.87 7.57
C LEU A 29 -11.40 0.42 6.38
N ASN A 30 -10.22 -0.11 6.67
CA ASN A 30 -9.41 -0.87 5.73
C ASN A 30 -9.61 -2.37 6.01
N VAL A 31 -9.89 -3.13 4.97
CA VAL A 31 -10.12 -4.58 5.04
C VAL A 31 -9.11 -5.30 4.17
N ILE A 32 -8.52 -6.35 4.72
CA ILE A 32 -7.72 -7.33 4.01
C ILE A 32 -8.41 -8.67 4.14
N ILE A 33 -8.79 -9.28 3.01
CA ILE A 33 -9.26 -10.66 2.93
C ILE A 33 -8.12 -11.48 2.34
N THR A 34 -7.66 -12.50 3.05
CA THR A 34 -6.53 -13.33 2.64
C THR A 34 -6.76 -14.78 3.07
N SER A 35 -5.93 -15.68 2.56
CA SER A 35 -5.79 -17.05 3.07
C SER A 35 -4.32 -17.31 3.43
N ASP A 36 -4.07 -18.40 4.13
CA ASP A 36 -2.77 -18.94 4.50
C ASP A 36 -2.09 -19.68 3.35
N HIS A 37 -2.83 -20.51 2.60
CA HIS A 37 -2.33 -21.28 1.46
C HIS A 37 -3.45 -21.70 0.51
N GLY A 38 -3.06 -22.24 -0.65
CA GLY A 38 -3.99 -22.91 -1.56
C GLY A 38 -4.21 -24.40 -1.22
N MET A 39 -4.65 -25.18 -2.20
CA MET A 39 -4.98 -26.59 -2.08
C MET A 39 -4.72 -27.31 -3.40
N HIS A 40 -4.34 -28.59 -3.36
CA HIS A 40 -4.20 -29.41 -4.56
C HIS A 40 -4.77 -30.82 -4.35
N ASP A 41 -5.37 -31.40 -5.38
CA ASP A 41 -5.91 -32.75 -5.33
C ASP A 41 -4.80 -33.81 -5.17
N VAL A 42 -5.07 -34.85 -4.38
CA VAL A 42 -4.12 -35.94 -4.11
C VAL A 42 -4.66 -37.26 -4.66
N PRO A 43 -4.00 -37.84 -5.68
CA PRO A 43 -4.35 -39.19 -6.13
C PRO A 43 -4.03 -40.23 -5.07
N LYS A 44 -4.94 -41.19 -4.85
CA LYS A 44 -4.82 -42.22 -3.80
C LYS A 44 -3.53 -43.05 -3.84
N ASN A 45 -2.92 -43.20 -5.02
CA ASN A 45 -1.71 -43.98 -5.23
C ASN A 45 -0.43 -43.15 -5.19
N HIS A 46 -0.52 -41.85 -4.92
CA HIS A 46 0.64 -40.94 -4.83
C HIS A 46 1.08 -40.78 -3.37
N LYS A 47 1.34 -41.90 -2.69
CA LYS A 47 1.83 -41.89 -1.31
C LYS A 47 2.92 -42.92 -1.09
N ILE A 48 3.86 -42.62 -0.21
CA ILE A 48 4.89 -43.55 0.27
C ILE A 48 4.82 -43.69 1.79
N PHE A 49 5.33 -44.80 2.30
CA PHE A 49 5.53 -45.03 3.74
C PHE A 49 7.02 -45.11 4.03
N LEU A 50 7.52 -44.29 4.95
CA LEU A 50 8.96 -44.27 5.30
C LEU A 50 9.45 -45.64 5.78
N GLU A 51 8.59 -46.41 6.46
CA GLU A 51 8.93 -47.76 6.93
C GLU A 51 9.31 -48.76 5.83
N ASP A 52 8.88 -48.51 4.59
CA ASP A 52 9.25 -49.35 3.44
C ASP A 52 10.72 -49.13 3.00
N TYR A 53 11.34 -48.03 3.46
CA TYR A 53 12.68 -47.60 3.04
C TYR A 53 13.69 -47.51 4.19
N ILE A 54 13.23 -47.23 5.41
CA ILE A 54 14.07 -47.00 6.58
C ILE A 54 13.46 -47.62 7.85
N ASP A 55 14.33 -48.12 8.74
CA ASP A 55 13.91 -48.71 10.02
C ASP A 55 13.34 -47.64 10.95
N LYS A 56 12.08 -47.81 11.36
CA LYS A 56 11.34 -46.91 12.25
C LYS A 56 12.01 -46.68 13.61
N SER A 57 12.89 -47.57 14.06
CA SER A 57 13.63 -47.41 15.32
C SER A 57 14.75 -46.35 15.25
N LEU A 58 15.16 -45.95 14.05
CA LEU A 58 16.29 -45.03 13.84
C LEU A 58 15.89 -43.56 13.90
N PHE A 59 14.59 -43.25 13.83
CA PHE A 59 14.13 -41.88 13.72
C PHE A 59 12.79 -41.63 14.41
N SER A 60 12.50 -40.36 14.62
CA SER A 60 11.15 -39.85 14.78
C SER A 60 10.84 -38.92 13.62
N ALA A 61 9.59 -38.90 13.16
CA ALA A 61 9.18 -38.00 12.09
C ALA A 61 8.00 -37.14 12.54
N TYR A 62 8.04 -35.87 12.15
CA TYR A 62 6.98 -34.90 12.40
C TYR A 62 6.55 -34.25 11.10
N GLY A 63 5.26 -33.96 10.99
CA GLY A 63 4.61 -33.70 9.71
C GLY A 63 3.87 -34.96 9.25
N GLY A 64 3.91 -35.22 7.95
CA GLY A 64 3.07 -36.18 7.26
C GLY A 64 2.31 -35.48 6.13
N HIS A 65 1.84 -36.25 5.15
CA HIS A 65 1.23 -35.74 3.92
C HIS A 65 2.26 -35.08 2.99
N SER A 66 2.11 -33.83 2.56
CA SER A 66 3.01 -33.18 1.61
C SER A 66 4.52 -33.16 1.98
N PHE A 67 4.87 -33.19 3.26
CA PHE A 67 6.27 -33.27 3.72
C PHE A 67 6.43 -33.95 5.08
N ALA A 68 7.65 -34.39 5.39
CA ALA A 68 8.03 -34.86 6.72
C ALA A 68 9.42 -34.37 7.13
N ASN A 69 9.52 -33.89 8.37
CA ASN A 69 10.79 -33.64 9.05
C ASN A 69 11.20 -34.92 9.80
N ILE A 70 12.35 -35.48 9.45
CA ILE A 70 12.92 -36.68 10.05
C ILE A 70 14.03 -36.28 11.03
N PHE A 71 13.88 -36.67 12.29
CA PHE A 71 14.84 -36.47 13.37
C PHE A 71 15.50 -37.81 13.67
N VAL A 72 16.79 -37.90 13.35
CA VAL A 72 17.55 -39.15 13.48
C VAL A 72 18.07 -39.29 14.90
N ASN A 73 17.89 -40.48 15.49
CA ASN A 73 18.26 -40.79 16.87
C ASN A 73 19.79 -40.79 17.05
N ASN A 74 20.54 -41.42 16.14
CA ASN A 74 22.00 -41.35 16.06
C ASN A 74 22.43 -40.58 14.81
N LYS A 75 23.21 -39.50 14.97
CA LYS A 75 23.63 -38.64 13.85
C LYS A 75 24.50 -39.35 12.81
N GLU A 76 25.13 -40.47 13.17
CA GLU A 76 25.88 -41.32 12.24
C GLU A 76 24.98 -41.98 11.18
N ASP A 77 23.68 -42.16 11.46
CA ASP A 77 22.74 -42.77 10.53
C ASP A 77 22.18 -41.79 9.47
N ILE A 78 22.46 -40.48 9.58
CA ILE A 78 21.91 -39.45 8.67
C ILE A 78 22.25 -39.77 7.21
N ASP A 79 23.52 -40.08 6.92
CA ASP A 79 23.96 -40.33 5.54
C ASP A 79 23.32 -41.59 4.95
N ARG A 80 23.15 -42.62 5.79
CA ARG A 80 22.49 -43.88 5.40
C ARG A 80 21.01 -43.66 5.11
N ILE A 81 20.29 -42.98 6.01
CA ILE A 81 18.86 -42.66 5.84
C ILE A 81 18.66 -41.79 4.60
N TYR A 82 19.49 -40.76 4.43
CA TYR A 82 19.45 -39.91 3.25
C TYR A 82 19.67 -40.70 1.94
N ALA A 83 20.64 -41.62 1.92
CA ALA A 83 20.92 -42.45 0.75
C ALA A 83 19.76 -43.40 0.41
N SER A 84 19.01 -43.89 1.41
CA SER A 84 17.80 -44.70 1.18
C SER A 84 16.64 -43.89 0.59
N LEU A 85 16.47 -42.63 1.01
CA LEU A 85 15.31 -41.81 0.64
C LEU A 85 15.52 -40.97 -0.63
N SER A 86 16.72 -40.46 -0.87
CA SER A 86 17.02 -39.56 -1.99
C SER A 86 16.75 -40.12 -3.40
N PRO A 87 16.79 -41.44 -3.66
CA PRO A 87 16.44 -41.99 -4.98
C PRO A 87 14.93 -42.12 -5.24
N ILE A 88 14.07 -41.90 -4.22
CA ILE A 88 12.63 -42.12 -4.35
C ILE A 88 12.07 -41.11 -5.37
N PRO A 89 11.43 -41.58 -6.47
CA PRO A 89 10.92 -40.68 -7.49
C PRO A 89 9.77 -39.83 -6.94
N ASN A 90 9.69 -38.58 -7.39
CA ASN A 90 8.69 -37.58 -6.99
C ASN A 90 8.80 -37.04 -5.58
N TYR A 91 9.91 -37.31 -4.89
CA TYR A 91 10.21 -36.70 -3.60
C TYR A 91 11.56 -35.99 -3.67
N GLU A 92 11.62 -34.80 -3.09
CA GLU A 92 12.85 -34.05 -2.88
C GLU A 92 13.30 -34.26 -1.45
N VAL A 93 14.51 -34.80 -1.30
CA VAL A 93 15.08 -35.12 0.01
C VAL A 93 16.31 -34.26 0.25
N TYR A 94 16.32 -33.57 1.38
CA TYR A 94 17.37 -32.65 1.78
C TYR A 94 17.90 -33.04 3.15
N LYS A 95 19.22 -33.11 3.32
CA LYS A 95 19.78 -32.89 4.65
C LYS A 95 19.52 -31.44 5.04
N LYS A 96 19.37 -31.15 6.34
CA LYS A 96 19.05 -29.81 6.85
C LYS A 96 19.87 -28.68 6.24
N ALA A 97 21.18 -28.87 6.10
CA ALA A 97 22.08 -27.86 5.52
C ALA A 97 21.86 -27.63 4.01
N GLN A 98 21.28 -28.60 3.31
CA GLN A 98 21.02 -28.60 1.87
C GLN A 98 19.61 -28.12 1.51
N ILE A 99 18.74 -27.85 2.50
CA ILE A 99 17.43 -27.27 2.25
C ILE A 99 17.62 -25.93 1.50
N PRO A 100 16.89 -25.71 0.38
CA PRO A 100 17.02 -24.49 -0.42
C PRO A 100 16.85 -23.22 0.42
N ASP A 101 17.68 -22.21 0.16
CA ASP A 101 17.65 -20.95 0.91
C ASP A 101 16.33 -20.19 0.70
N GLU A 102 15.69 -20.38 -0.45
CA GLU A 102 14.44 -19.72 -0.83
C GLU A 102 13.25 -20.12 0.07
N TYR A 103 13.31 -21.33 0.66
CA TYR A 103 12.31 -21.79 1.63
C TYR A 103 12.45 -21.09 2.97
N HIS A 104 13.63 -20.54 3.28
CA HIS A 104 13.97 -20.01 4.60
C HIS A 104 13.69 -21.01 5.74
N TYR A 105 13.82 -22.32 5.47
CA TYR A 105 13.33 -23.41 6.33
C TYR A 105 14.47 -24.33 6.83
N LYS A 106 15.61 -23.75 7.26
CA LYS A 106 16.74 -24.55 7.80
C LYS A 106 17.32 -24.07 9.12
N SER A 107 17.14 -22.79 9.44
CA SER A 107 17.77 -22.13 10.60
C SER A 107 16.93 -22.23 11.88
N ASN A 108 16.44 -23.42 12.22
CA ASN A 108 15.72 -23.65 13.49
C ASN A 108 15.93 -25.08 14.00
N VAL A 109 16.02 -25.26 15.32
CA VAL A 109 16.18 -26.58 15.97
C VAL A 109 14.99 -27.52 15.73
N ARG A 110 13.81 -26.97 15.41
CA ARG A 110 12.59 -27.72 15.08
C ARG A 110 12.55 -28.23 13.65
N ILE A 111 13.54 -27.91 12.82
CA ILE A 111 13.70 -28.53 11.50
C ILE A 111 14.50 -29.81 11.67
N GLY A 112 14.00 -30.90 11.11
CA GLY A 112 14.60 -32.23 11.17
C GLY A 112 16.01 -32.27 10.57
N ASP A 113 16.73 -33.36 10.84
CA ASP A 113 18.04 -33.60 10.23
C ASP A 113 17.93 -33.83 8.72
N ILE A 114 16.81 -34.43 8.31
CA ILE A 114 16.42 -34.66 6.93
C ILE A 114 14.99 -34.13 6.73
N LEU A 115 14.76 -33.42 5.64
CA LEU A 115 13.45 -33.02 5.15
C LEU A 115 13.17 -33.82 3.88
N ILE A 116 12.00 -34.47 3.82
CA ILE A 116 11.45 -35.06 2.59
C ILE A 116 10.20 -34.29 2.22
N VAL A 117 10.13 -33.82 0.97
CA VAL A 117 9.01 -33.06 0.41
C VAL A 117 8.51 -33.80 -0.82
N GLY A 118 7.21 -34.11 -0.87
CA GLY A 118 6.61 -34.63 -2.08
C GLY A 118 6.51 -33.53 -3.15
N LYS A 119 6.65 -33.91 -4.42
CA LYS A 119 6.14 -33.06 -5.50
C LYS A 119 4.63 -32.87 -5.30
N VAL A 120 4.08 -31.79 -5.84
CA VAL A 120 2.65 -31.47 -5.71
C VAL A 120 1.78 -32.70 -6.02
N GLY A 121 0.89 -33.05 -5.08
CA GLY A 121 0.02 -34.22 -5.15
C GLY A 121 0.65 -35.55 -4.67
N TYR A 122 1.87 -35.54 -4.10
CA TYR A 122 2.51 -36.71 -3.51
C TYR A 122 2.65 -36.59 -1.99
N GLU A 123 2.23 -37.62 -1.26
CA GLU A 123 2.25 -37.64 0.20
C GLU A 123 3.33 -38.59 0.76
N VAL A 124 3.82 -38.29 1.96
CA VAL A 124 4.74 -39.11 2.75
C VAL A 124 4.12 -39.38 4.12
N PHE A 125 4.08 -40.65 4.50
CA PHE A 125 3.62 -41.11 5.80
C PHE A 125 4.71 -41.92 6.49
N VAL A 126 4.62 -42.05 7.81
CA VAL A 126 5.58 -42.87 8.56
C VAL A 126 5.30 -44.36 8.37
N SER A 127 4.01 -44.74 8.39
CA SER A 127 3.55 -46.13 8.47
C SER A 127 2.27 -46.31 7.66
N ASN A 128 2.07 -47.50 7.07
CA ASN A 128 0.88 -47.85 6.30
C ASN A 128 -0.40 -47.97 7.15
N THR A 129 -0.24 -47.99 8.46
CA THR A 129 -1.35 -47.93 9.43
C THR A 129 -1.95 -46.53 9.56
N THR A 130 -1.33 -45.51 8.94
CA THR A 130 -1.87 -44.16 8.90
C THR A 130 -2.96 -44.08 7.83
N ASP A 131 -4.21 -44.29 8.25
CA ASP A 131 -5.38 -44.09 7.39
C ASP A 131 -5.61 -42.59 7.19
N ALA A 132 -5.06 -42.05 6.11
CA ALA A 132 -5.49 -40.78 5.55
C ALA A 132 -5.58 -40.90 4.02
N ASP A 133 -6.81 -41.09 3.55
CA ASP A 133 -7.17 -40.91 2.14
C ASP A 133 -7.67 -39.47 1.98
N LEU A 134 -6.78 -38.49 2.12
CA LEU A 134 -7.11 -37.12 1.78
C LEU A 134 -7.34 -37.02 0.27
N LEU A 135 -8.41 -36.33 -0.12
CA LEU A 135 -8.70 -36.05 -1.52
C LEU A 135 -7.95 -34.81 -2.01
N GLY A 136 -7.51 -33.96 -1.10
CA GLY A 136 -6.68 -32.79 -1.37
C GLY A 136 -5.82 -32.44 -0.17
N ASP A 137 -4.66 -31.86 -0.44
CA ASP A 137 -3.65 -31.50 0.56
C ASP A 137 -2.87 -30.24 0.14
N HIS A 138 -2.06 -29.73 1.06
CA HIS A 138 -1.25 -28.54 0.90
C HIS A 138 0.06 -28.66 1.69
N GLY A 139 0.94 -27.66 1.60
CA GLY A 139 2.25 -27.67 2.28
C GLY A 139 3.42 -28.16 1.41
N TYR A 140 3.17 -28.37 0.13
CA TYR A 140 4.19 -28.55 -0.89
C TYR A 140 5.07 -27.29 -1.05
N ASP A 141 5.99 -27.34 -2.02
CA ASP A 141 6.76 -26.17 -2.45
C ASP A 141 5.85 -24.94 -2.65
N ASN A 142 6.16 -23.86 -1.92
CA ASN A 142 5.37 -22.64 -1.89
C ASN A 142 5.42 -21.84 -3.20
N ARG A 143 6.25 -22.25 -4.18
CA ARG A 143 6.31 -21.70 -5.53
C ARG A 143 5.24 -22.29 -6.46
N ALA A 144 4.63 -23.40 -6.07
CA ALA A 144 3.56 -24.01 -6.85
C ALA A 144 2.33 -23.11 -6.82
N GLU A 145 1.74 -22.84 -8.00
CA GLU A 145 0.58 -21.97 -8.13
C GLU A 145 -0.61 -22.43 -7.28
N SER A 146 -0.81 -23.74 -7.16
CA SER A 146 -1.86 -24.32 -6.31
C SER A 146 -1.68 -24.07 -4.82
N MET A 147 -0.48 -23.65 -4.36
CA MET A 147 -0.21 -23.30 -2.97
C MET A 147 -0.39 -21.81 -2.69
N HIS A 148 -0.59 -20.98 -3.72
CA HIS A 148 -0.75 -19.54 -3.55
C HIS A 148 -2.13 -19.20 -2.97
N PRO A 149 -2.22 -18.45 -1.86
CA PRO A 149 -3.48 -17.99 -1.32
C PRO A 149 -4.02 -16.77 -2.07
N ILE A 150 -5.27 -16.40 -1.78
CA ILE A 150 -5.87 -15.14 -2.23
C ILE A 150 -5.41 -13.94 -1.39
N PHE A 151 -5.48 -12.74 -1.97
CA PHE A 151 -5.37 -11.47 -1.28
C PHE A 151 -6.30 -10.43 -1.92
N TYR A 152 -7.15 -9.79 -1.12
CA TYR A 152 -7.98 -8.64 -1.51
C TYR A 152 -7.82 -7.54 -0.45
N GLY A 153 -7.49 -6.32 -0.89
CA GLY A 153 -7.41 -5.15 -0.03
C GLY A 153 -8.38 -4.07 -0.50
N PHE A 154 -9.22 -3.55 0.40
CA PHE A 154 -10.11 -2.42 0.10
C PHE A 154 -10.29 -1.50 1.30
N GLY A 155 -10.62 -0.24 1.04
CA GLY A 155 -10.71 0.81 2.04
C GLY A 155 -9.88 2.04 1.66
N PRO A 156 -9.88 3.10 2.48
CA PRO A 156 -9.27 4.38 2.15
C PRO A 156 -7.75 4.34 1.95
N ALA A 157 -7.05 3.31 2.42
CA ALA A 157 -5.60 3.17 2.24
C ALA A 157 -5.21 2.49 0.91
N PHE A 158 -6.12 1.75 0.29
CA PHE A 158 -5.84 0.93 -0.89
C PHE A 158 -6.23 1.65 -2.19
N ARG A 159 -5.47 1.45 -3.26
CA ARG A 159 -5.86 1.86 -4.61
C ARG A 159 -7.09 1.05 -5.04
N SER A 160 -8.05 1.71 -5.69
CA SER A 160 -9.22 1.05 -6.26
C SER A 160 -8.93 0.52 -7.67
N ASN A 161 -9.64 -0.56 -8.05
CA ASN A 161 -9.57 -1.18 -9.39
C ASN A 161 -8.15 -1.57 -9.83
N LEU A 162 -7.31 -1.98 -8.88
CA LEU A 162 -5.96 -2.47 -9.15
C LEU A 162 -5.92 -3.98 -9.02
N LEU A 163 -5.48 -4.65 -10.09
CA LEU A 163 -4.97 -6.02 -10.00
C LEU A 163 -3.47 -5.92 -9.73
N ALA A 164 -3.05 -6.28 -8.52
CA ALA A 164 -1.65 -6.24 -8.13
C ALA A 164 -0.88 -7.47 -8.64
N GLU A 165 0.42 -7.30 -8.87
CA GLU A 165 1.32 -8.44 -9.10
C GLU A 165 1.46 -9.28 -7.81
N PRO A 166 1.76 -10.59 -7.91
CA PRO A 166 1.97 -11.43 -6.74
C PRO A 166 3.10 -10.92 -5.83
N PHE A 167 2.90 -11.03 -4.52
CA PHE A 167 3.88 -10.69 -3.49
C PHE A 167 3.86 -11.74 -2.36
N ARG A 168 4.84 -11.69 -1.46
CA ARG A 168 4.98 -12.69 -0.39
C ARG A 168 4.11 -12.30 0.80
N ASN A 169 3.42 -13.27 1.41
CA ASN A 169 2.57 -13.04 2.59
C ASN A 169 3.28 -12.37 3.78
N VAL A 170 4.61 -12.54 3.91
CA VAL A 170 5.42 -11.86 4.93
C VAL A 170 5.38 -10.32 4.81
N ASP A 171 5.04 -9.79 3.64
CA ASP A 171 4.90 -8.36 3.37
C ASP A 171 3.56 -7.79 3.88
N ILE A 172 2.61 -8.65 4.28
CA ILE A 172 1.33 -8.20 4.87
C ILE A 172 1.55 -7.58 6.26
N TYR A 173 2.50 -8.06 7.05
CA TYR A 173 2.81 -7.45 8.35
C TYR A 173 3.29 -5.98 8.24
N PRO A 174 4.33 -5.64 7.46
CA PRO A 174 4.74 -4.24 7.30
C PRO A 174 3.65 -3.39 6.64
N LEU A 175 2.85 -3.94 5.73
CA LEU A 175 1.66 -3.29 5.18
C LEU A 175 0.65 -2.90 6.27
N MET A 176 0.28 -3.84 7.15
CA MET A 176 -0.64 -3.58 8.26
C MET A 176 -0.07 -2.54 9.23
N CYS A 177 1.23 -2.63 9.57
CA CYS A 177 1.88 -1.61 10.40
C CYS A 177 1.79 -0.22 9.77
N TYR A 178 2.02 -0.12 8.46
CA TYR A 178 1.92 1.15 7.75
C TYR A 178 0.50 1.73 7.79
N ILE A 179 -0.52 0.93 7.46
CA ILE A 179 -1.93 1.34 7.45
C ILE A 179 -2.40 1.77 8.85
N LEU A 180 -1.94 1.08 9.91
CA LEU A 180 -2.31 1.37 11.30
C LEU A 180 -1.41 2.42 11.97
N HIS A 181 -0.45 3.00 11.25
CA HIS A 181 0.55 3.93 11.78
C HIS A 181 1.32 3.37 13.00
N LEU A 182 1.64 2.08 12.96
CA LEU A 182 2.40 1.39 14.01
C LEU A 182 3.87 1.32 13.66
N ASN A 183 4.71 1.41 14.70
CA ASN A 183 6.13 1.12 14.57
C ASN A 183 6.33 -0.37 14.26
N GLN A 184 6.84 -0.65 13.06
CA GLN A 184 7.18 -1.99 12.62
C GLN A 184 8.31 -2.58 13.51
N ARG A 185 8.13 -3.84 13.94
CA ARG A 185 9.23 -4.63 14.52
C ARG A 185 10.03 -5.32 13.43
N LYS A 186 11.22 -5.83 13.79
CA LYS A 186 12.05 -6.61 12.87
C LYS A 186 11.24 -7.78 12.30
N THR A 187 11.18 -7.85 10.97
CA THR A 187 10.48 -8.87 10.18
C THR A 187 11.32 -9.19 8.93
N ASN A 188 10.92 -10.23 8.20
CA ASN A 188 11.49 -10.59 6.91
C ASN A 188 10.71 -9.99 5.72
N GLY A 189 9.55 -9.38 5.96
CA GLY A 189 8.80 -8.66 4.94
C GLY A 189 9.29 -7.23 4.70
N SER A 190 8.94 -6.68 3.54
CA SER A 190 9.24 -5.31 3.13
C SER A 190 8.00 -4.57 2.66
N LEU A 191 7.76 -3.37 3.20
CA LEU A 191 6.69 -2.50 2.71
C LEU A 191 6.88 -2.13 1.24
N ASP A 192 8.13 -1.95 0.78
CA ASP A 192 8.42 -1.50 -0.58
C ASP A 192 7.88 -2.46 -1.65
N ASN A 193 7.83 -3.77 -1.35
CA ASN A 193 7.28 -4.78 -2.24
C ASN A 193 5.79 -4.57 -2.51
N VAL A 194 5.06 -4.03 -1.54
CA VAL A 194 3.59 -3.91 -1.55
C VAL A 194 3.12 -2.46 -1.56
N LYS A 195 4.01 -1.49 -1.46
CA LYS A 195 3.67 -0.07 -1.40
C LYS A 195 2.85 0.40 -2.62
N HIS A 196 3.05 -0.23 -3.76
CA HIS A 196 2.35 0.07 -5.01
C HIS A 196 0.83 -0.16 -4.94
N ILE A 197 0.32 -0.95 -3.97
CA ILE A 197 -1.12 -1.18 -3.78
C ILE A 197 -1.78 -0.10 -2.93
N LEU A 198 -0.99 0.73 -2.24
CA LEU A 198 -1.49 1.80 -1.39
C LEU A 198 -1.70 3.07 -2.19
N ILE A 199 -2.68 3.87 -1.78
CA ILE A 199 -2.74 5.26 -2.25
C ILE A 199 -1.48 5.98 -1.76
N ASP A 200 -0.89 6.83 -2.60
CA ASP A 200 0.20 7.68 -2.15
C ASP A 200 -0.35 8.64 -1.10
N PHE A 201 -0.11 8.35 0.18
CA PHE A 201 -0.21 9.35 1.25
C PHE A 201 0.92 10.33 1.04
N SER A 202 0.80 11.19 0.05
CA SER A 202 1.77 12.23 -0.17
C SER A 202 1.49 13.34 0.84
N PRO A 203 2.40 13.62 1.79
CA PRO A 203 2.34 14.85 2.58
C PRO A 203 2.40 16.10 1.68
N SER A 204 2.66 15.94 0.36
CA SER A 204 2.49 17.01 -0.61
C SER A 204 1.11 17.64 -0.56
N ASN A 205 0.04 16.90 -0.27
CA ASN A 205 -1.29 17.52 -0.22
C ASN A 205 -1.43 18.45 0.99
N LEU A 206 -0.89 18.09 2.16
CA LEU A 206 -0.86 18.99 3.31
C LEU A 206 0.10 20.17 3.09
N SER A 207 1.31 19.92 2.57
CA SER A 207 2.25 21.02 2.28
C SER A 207 1.74 21.94 1.18
N ASN A 208 1.08 21.41 0.15
CA ASN A 208 0.46 22.21 -0.92
C ASN A 208 -0.71 23.02 -0.37
N ILE A 209 -1.54 22.44 0.50
CA ILE A 209 -2.62 23.19 1.19
C ILE A 209 -2.02 24.31 2.05
N LEU A 210 -0.97 24.03 2.82
CA LEU A 210 -0.29 25.04 3.65
C LEU A 210 0.35 26.15 2.79
N VAL A 211 0.95 25.80 1.66
CA VAL A 211 1.51 26.75 0.69
C VAL A 211 0.41 27.61 0.06
N ILE A 212 -0.73 27.01 -0.31
CA ILE A 212 -1.88 27.75 -0.86
C ILE A 212 -2.45 28.72 0.17
N ILE A 213 -2.64 28.27 1.42
CA ILE A 213 -3.09 29.13 2.52
C ILE A 213 -2.12 30.30 2.73
N PHE A 214 -0.81 30.04 2.71
CA PHE A 214 0.22 31.07 2.83
C PHE A 214 0.17 32.09 1.70
N ILE A 215 0.03 31.64 0.44
CA ILE A 215 -0.10 32.54 -0.74
C ILE A 215 -1.35 33.43 -0.62
N ILE A 216 -2.49 32.86 -0.23
CA ILE A 216 -3.73 33.63 -0.03
C ILE A 216 -3.53 34.70 1.04
N LEU A 217 -2.87 34.38 2.15
CA LEU A 217 -2.59 35.32 3.24
C LEU A 217 -1.72 36.50 2.76
N VAL A 218 -0.70 36.24 1.95
CA VAL A 218 0.17 37.26 1.36
C VAL A 218 -0.60 38.17 0.40
N ILE A 219 -1.47 37.62 -0.45
CA ILE A 219 -2.29 38.41 -1.39
C ILE A 219 -3.26 39.32 -0.62
N VAL A 220 -3.95 38.77 0.40
CA VAL A 220 -4.90 39.54 1.20
C VAL A 220 -4.21 40.68 1.95
N THR A 221 -3.04 40.42 2.55
CA THR A 221 -2.28 41.46 3.27
C THR A 221 -1.77 42.56 2.34
N ALA A 222 -1.24 42.21 1.16
CA ALA A 222 -0.81 43.18 0.16
C ALA A 222 -1.99 44.04 -0.36
N PHE A 223 -3.16 43.42 -0.56
CA PHE A 223 -4.36 44.13 -0.98
C PHE A 223 -4.84 45.15 0.08
N ILE A 224 -4.87 44.73 1.36
CA ILE A 224 -5.20 45.62 2.48
C ILE A 224 -4.21 46.78 2.55
N TYR A 225 -2.90 46.50 2.45
CA TYR A 225 -1.87 47.54 2.48
C TYR A 225 -2.04 48.55 1.35
N THR A 226 -2.34 48.08 0.13
CA THR A 226 -2.57 48.94 -1.04
C THR A 226 -3.78 49.84 -0.83
N ILE A 227 -4.90 49.30 -0.30
CA ILE A 227 -6.07 50.11 0.04
C ILE A 227 -5.71 51.17 1.10
N CYS A 228 -4.99 50.79 2.16
CA CYS A 228 -4.56 51.70 3.21
C CYS A 228 -3.65 52.81 2.66
N ALA A 229 -2.68 52.47 1.81
CA ALA A 229 -1.78 53.42 1.15
C ALA A 229 -2.55 54.38 0.23
N CYS A 230 -3.44 53.86 -0.63
CA CYS A 230 -4.30 54.68 -1.49
C CYS A 230 -5.18 55.65 -0.68
N ARG A 231 -5.74 55.19 0.44
CA ARG A 231 -6.54 56.05 1.35
C ARG A 231 -5.67 57.10 2.03
N HIS A 232 -4.45 56.75 2.43
CA HIS A 232 -3.51 57.68 3.04
C HIS A 232 -3.06 58.76 2.05
N CYS A 233 -2.66 58.37 0.83
CA CYS A 233 -2.32 59.30 -0.25
C CYS A 233 -3.50 60.22 -0.61
N ARG A 234 -4.72 59.68 -0.75
CA ARG A 234 -5.93 60.51 -0.94
C ARG A 234 -6.12 61.53 0.18
N LYS A 235 -5.88 61.13 1.44
CA LYS A 235 -6.00 62.02 2.59
C LYS A 235 -4.93 63.12 2.57
N LEU A 236 -3.69 62.80 2.17
CA LEU A 236 -2.61 63.78 2.02
C LEU A 236 -2.93 64.80 0.91
N ILE A 237 -3.35 64.33 -0.26
CA ILE A 237 -3.76 65.19 -1.39
C ILE A 237 -4.95 66.08 -0.99
N TYR A 238 -5.94 65.52 -0.26
CA TYR A 238 -7.09 66.28 0.24
C TYR A 238 -6.68 67.37 1.25
N VAL A 239 -5.64 67.14 2.06
CA VAL A 239 -5.12 68.13 3.01
C VAL A 239 -4.32 69.22 2.27
N GLU A 240 -3.48 68.85 1.31
CA GLU A 240 -2.64 69.76 0.54
C GLU A 240 -3.48 70.70 -0.35
N THR A 241 -4.51 70.18 -1.02
CA THR A 241 -5.46 70.96 -1.83
C THR A 241 -6.33 71.92 -0.99
N ARG A 242 -6.47 71.70 0.32
CA ARG A 242 -7.18 72.60 1.23
C ARG A 242 -6.31 73.72 1.81
N ILE A 243 -4.98 73.58 1.76
CA ILE A 243 -4.02 74.57 2.26
C ILE A 243 -3.67 75.62 1.18
N VAL A 244 -4.00 75.38 -0.09
CA VAL A 244 -3.80 76.35 -1.19
C VAL A 244 -5.13 76.87 -1.74
N PRO A 245 -5.80 77.80 -1.04
CA PRO A 245 -6.59 78.79 -1.75
C PRO A 245 -6.44 80.17 -1.10
N ASP A 246 -5.30 80.86 -1.26
CA ASP A 246 -5.24 82.29 -0.89
C ASP A 246 -4.16 83.17 -1.57
N GLN A 247 -3.48 82.72 -2.64
CA GLN A 247 -2.43 83.54 -3.27
C GLN A 247 -2.77 84.19 -4.62
N TYR A 248 -3.98 84.01 -5.18
CA TYR A 248 -4.33 84.59 -6.48
C TYR A 248 -5.32 85.77 -6.44
N ARG A 249 -5.58 86.38 -5.27
CA ARG A 249 -6.59 87.45 -5.13
C ARG A 249 -6.07 88.89 -5.04
N LEU A 250 -4.77 89.15 -5.29
CA LEU A 250 -4.15 90.46 -5.00
C LEU A 250 -3.42 91.16 -6.17
N LEU A 251 -3.60 90.78 -7.43
CA LEU A 251 -2.91 91.45 -8.56
C LEU A 251 -3.81 91.96 -9.70
N SER A 252 -5.10 92.22 -9.45
CA SER A 252 -5.99 92.78 -10.48
C SER A 252 -6.75 94.04 -10.04
N ASN A 253 -6.07 95.04 -9.46
CA ASN A 253 -6.63 96.38 -9.26
C ASN A 253 -5.54 97.49 -9.18
N SER A 254 -5.03 97.91 -10.33
CA SER A 254 -4.48 99.25 -10.69
C SER A 254 -3.84 99.07 -12.06
N ASP A 255 -4.07 99.79 -13.15
CA ASP A 255 -4.42 101.19 -13.40
C ASP A 255 -4.78 101.22 -14.91
N GLY A 256 -5.87 101.83 -15.37
CA GLY A 256 -5.80 103.16 -15.97
C GLY A 256 -5.58 103.18 -17.50
N SER A 257 -6.61 103.61 -18.24
CA SER A 257 -6.54 104.45 -19.47
C SER A 257 -6.35 103.84 -20.88
N LYS A 258 -7.43 104.03 -21.68
CA LYS A 258 -7.54 104.52 -23.08
C LYS A 258 -7.64 103.56 -24.30
N ASN A 259 -8.77 103.79 -25.00
CA ASN A 259 -8.97 103.96 -26.45
C ASN A 259 -8.92 102.76 -27.43
N ASN A 260 -10.13 102.45 -27.93
CA ASN A 260 -10.60 102.49 -29.33
C ASN A 260 -9.99 101.62 -30.44
N LEU A 261 -10.94 101.07 -31.24
CA LEU A 261 -10.97 100.73 -32.69
C LEU A 261 -10.62 99.27 -33.08
N ILE A 262 -11.64 98.44 -33.39
CA ILE A 262 -12.25 97.99 -34.68
C ILE A 262 -11.48 96.86 -35.42
N VAL A 263 -12.28 95.90 -35.95
CA VAL A 263 -12.08 95.02 -37.14
C VAL A 263 -11.31 93.73 -36.82
N SER A 264 -11.67 92.51 -37.24
CA SER A 264 -12.83 91.84 -37.85
C SER A 264 -12.53 90.33 -37.82
N GLU A 265 -13.55 89.49 -38.07
CA GLU A 265 -13.52 88.22 -38.87
C GLU A 265 -12.45 87.16 -38.54
N SER A 266 -12.71 85.86 -38.51
CA SER A 266 -13.75 85.02 -39.12
C SER A 266 -13.57 83.59 -38.54
N GLU A 267 -14.67 82.82 -38.51
CA GLU A 267 -14.80 81.43 -39.05
C GLU A 267 -13.71 80.40 -38.70
N ASP A 268 -13.99 79.13 -38.43
CA ASP A 268 -15.21 78.32 -38.46
C ASP A 268 -14.83 76.94 -37.90
N GLU A 269 -15.85 76.18 -37.49
CA GLU A 269 -16.08 74.74 -37.75
C GLU A 269 -14.93 73.71 -37.54
N GLN A 270 -15.14 72.47 -37.13
CA GLN A 270 -16.27 71.54 -37.05
C GLN A 270 -15.73 70.41 -36.12
N GLU A 271 -16.47 69.91 -35.12
CA GLU A 271 -17.57 68.93 -35.20
C GLU A 271 -17.12 67.46 -35.36
N ASN A 272 -17.67 66.63 -34.47
CA ASN A 272 -17.93 65.18 -34.54
C ASN A 272 -16.75 64.21 -34.78
N HIS A 273 -16.56 63.14 -34.02
CA HIS A 273 -17.52 62.17 -33.49
C HIS A 273 -16.99 61.51 -32.20
#